data_AF-A0A8T1VRZ1-F1
#
_entry.id   AF-A0A8T1VRZ1-F1
#
_cell.length_a   1.000
_cell.length_b   1.000
_cell.length_c   1.000
_cell.angle_alpha   90.00
_cell.angle_beta   90.00
_cell.angle_gamma   90.00
#
_symmetry.space_group_name_H-M   'P 1'
#
loop_
_entity.id
_entity.type
_entity.pdbx_description
1 polymer ?
#
loop_
_entity_poly.entity_id
_entity_poly.type
_entity_poly.pdbx_seq_one_letter_code
_entity_poly.pdbx_strand_id
1 'polypeptide(L)'
;MEPMRRPGDPPTGYESGFIKESALLSEPTIESALFGVTLQWNSKSIHEFVRVANTERIDNQPPVWMSQPRGHITEQVLKSDVMAYLAGVSGGLTRENDLAPNTLQQHWNITKRFAHIEDEDFVQACMARLGPGAYFAAVLVRFEGPGFGAQPACFMPPPRPKRQVFL
;
A
#
# COMPACT_ATOMS: atom_id res chain seq x y z
N MET A 1 -8.08 24.78 -34.41
CA MET A 1 -7.00 23.86 -34.82
C MET A 1 -5.73 24.69 -34.81
N GLU A 2 -4.91 24.56 -33.77
CA GLU A 2 -3.66 25.32 -33.68
C GLU A 2 -2.65 24.77 -34.71
N PRO A 3 -1.89 25.62 -35.39
CA PRO A 3 -0.95 25.18 -36.43
C PRO A 3 0.22 24.40 -35.80
N MET A 4 0.61 23.29 -36.42
CA MET A 4 1.83 22.56 -36.05
C MET A 4 3.06 23.45 -36.25
N ARG A 5 3.87 23.61 -35.20
CA ARG A 5 5.13 24.37 -35.26
C ARG A 5 6.13 23.74 -36.22
N ARG A 6 6.98 24.59 -36.83
CA ARG A 6 8.03 24.14 -37.73
C ARG A 6 9.34 23.95 -36.96
N PRO A 7 10.20 23.00 -37.39
CA PRO A 7 11.54 22.88 -36.82
C PRO A 7 12.31 24.20 -36.99
N GLY A 8 12.75 24.80 -35.87
CA GLY A 8 13.51 26.05 -35.84
C GLY A 8 12.74 27.27 -35.31
N ASP A 9 11.45 27.14 -34.99
CA ASP A 9 10.71 28.22 -34.34
C ASP A 9 11.28 28.50 -32.92
N PRO A 10 11.42 29.77 -32.51
CA PRO A 10 11.96 30.11 -31.21
C PRO A 10 11.05 29.63 -30.07
N PRO A 11 11.61 29.09 -28.97
CA PRO A 11 10.83 28.57 -27.86
C PRO A 11 9.94 29.64 -27.23
N THR A 12 8.65 29.38 -27.11
CA THR A 12 7.72 30.27 -26.35
C THR A 12 7.92 30.09 -24.86
N GLY A 13 7.51 31.05 -24.03
CA GLY A 13 7.83 31.15 -22.58
C GLY A 13 7.61 29.92 -21.68
N TYR A 14 6.92 28.86 -22.13
CA TYR A 14 6.88 27.56 -21.45
C TYR A 14 8.18 26.73 -21.60
N GLU A 15 8.92 26.97 -22.70
CA GLU A 15 10.17 26.31 -23.08
C GLU A 15 11.42 27.11 -22.66
N SER A 16 11.25 28.37 -22.25
CA SER A 16 12.32 29.24 -21.75
C SER A 16 12.66 28.99 -20.27
N GLY A 17 12.45 27.77 -19.78
CA GLY A 17 12.95 27.35 -18.48
C GLY A 17 14.47 27.30 -18.58
N PHE A 18 15.12 28.36 -18.11
CA PHE A 18 16.58 28.45 -17.99
C PHE A 18 17.15 27.13 -17.45
N ILE A 19 17.77 26.34 -18.32
CA ILE A 19 18.71 25.31 -17.87
C ILE A 19 19.89 26.11 -17.29
N LYS A 20 19.87 26.35 -15.99
CA LYS A 20 21.08 26.77 -15.27
C LYS A 20 22.08 25.63 -15.48
N GLU A 21 23.08 25.86 -16.32
CA GLU A 21 24.21 24.93 -16.53
C GLU A 21 24.88 24.54 -15.19
N SER A 22 24.67 25.34 -14.13
CA SER A 22 25.06 25.04 -12.74
C SER A 22 24.40 23.79 -12.14
N ALA A 23 23.27 23.32 -12.68
CA ALA A 23 22.59 22.10 -12.21
C ALA A 23 23.13 20.82 -12.88
N LEU A 24 23.90 20.95 -13.97
CA LEU A 24 24.50 19.81 -14.69
C LEU A 24 25.77 19.27 -14.01
N LEU A 25 26.27 19.95 -12.97
CA LEU A 25 27.45 19.56 -12.18
C LEU A 25 27.10 19.15 -10.74
N SER A 26 25.83 19.20 -10.36
CA SER A 26 25.37 18.57 -9.12
C SER A 26 25.53 17.06 -9.30
N GLU A 27 26.19 16.39 -8.35
CA GLU A 27 26.09 14.93 -8.26
C GLU A 27 24.61 14.54 -8.40
N PRO A 28 24.26 13.56 -9.24
CA PRO A 28 22.88 13.15 -9.35
C PRO A 28 22.42 12.76 -7.95
N THR A 29 21.50 13.54 -7.38
CA THR A 29 20.77 13.12 -6.20
C THR A 29 20.12 11.82 -6.64
N ILE A 30 20.61 10.69 -6.14
CA ILE A 30 19.99 9.39 -6.43
C ILE A 30 18.63 9.48 -5.74
N GLU A 31 17.61 9.87 -6.49
CA GLU A 31 16.24 9.76 -6.05
C GLU A 31 16.00 8.28 -5.80
N SER A 32 15.84 7.91 -4.53
CA SER A 32 15.62 6.52 -4.17
C SER A 32 14.39 6.01 -4.91
N ALA A 33 14.59 5.05 -5.82
CA ALA A 33 13.52 4.50 -6.63
C ALA A 33 12.71 3.54 -5.77
N LEU A 34 11.47 3.89 -5.46
CA LEU A 34 10.53 2.99 -4.80
C LEU A 34 10.19 1.84 -5.76
N PHE A 35 10.52 0.62 -5.37
CA PHE A 35 10.32 -0.54 -6.25
C PHE A 35 9.42 -1.63 -5.63
N GLY A 36 9.05 -1.49 -4.35
CA GLY A 36 8.24 -2.52 -3.72
C GLY A 36 7.67 -2.19 -2.36
N VAL A 37 6.77 -3.08 -1.93
CA VAL A 37 6.16 -3.11 -0.60
C VAL A 37 6.22 -4.53 -0.07
N THR A 38 6.58 -4.72 1.19
CA THR A 38 6.64 -6.00 1.88
C THR A 38 5.77 -5.97 3.14
N LEU A 39 4.92 -6.96 3.34
CA LEU A 39 4.11 -7.11 4.54
C LEU A 39 4.79 -8.07 5.53
N GLN A 40 5.10 -7.57 6.72
CA GLN A 40 5.55 -8.38 7.85
C GLN A 40 4.37 -8.67 8.78
N TRP A 41 3.75 -9.83 8.60
CA TRP A 41 2.57 -10.24 9.35
C TRP A 41 2.84 -10.39 10.85
N ASN A 42 1.94 -9.85 11.66
CA ASN A 42 1.87 -10.13 13.09
C ASN A 42 1.02 -11.39 13.31
N SER A 43 1.67 -12.55 13.40
CA SER A 43 0.97 -13.83 13.56
C SER A 43 0.05 -13.88 14.78
N LYS A 44 0.42 -13.22 15.88
CA LYS A 44 -0.41 -13.18 17.09
C LYS A 44 -1.72 -12.43 16.83
N SER A 45 -1.63 -11.23 16.27
CA SER A 45 -2.81 -10.41 15.98
C SER A 45 -3.68 -11.02 14.87
N ILE A 46 -3.07 -11.66 13.87
CA ILE A 46 -3.80 -12.40 12.84
C ILE A 46 -4.58 -13.58 13.45
N HIS A 47 -3.95 -14.37 14.31
CA HIS A 47 -4.61 -15.47 15.03
C HIS A 47 -5.81 -14.98 15.86
N GLU A 48 -5.60 -13.93 16.65
CA GLU A 48 -6.67 -13.34 17.47
C GLU A 48 -7.81 -12.75 16.61
N PHE A 49 -7.47 -12.09 15.50
CA PHE A 49 -8.45 -11.56 14.55
C PHE A 49 -9.28 -12.68 13.96
N VAL A 50 -8.67 -13.75 13.44
CA VAL A 50 -9.40 -14.87 12.83
C VAL A 50 -10.33 -15.53 13.85
N ARG A 51 -9.87 -15.71 15.09
CA ARG A 51 -10.71 -16.22 16.17
C ARG A 51 -11.94 -15.35 16.39
N VAL A 52 -11.77 -14.03 16.44
CA VAL A 52 -12.87 -13.06 16.62
C VAL A 52 -13.79 -13.03 15.40
N ALA A 53 -13.23 -12.96 14.20
CA ALA A 53 -13.93 -12.88 12.93
C ALA A 53 -14.84 -14.09 12.69
N ASN A 54 -14.46 -15.27 13.20
CA ASN A 54 -15.26 -16.49 13.11
C ASN A 54 -16.34 -16.63 14.20
N THR A 55 -16.40 -15.74 15.19
CA THR A 55 -17.46 -15.81 16.22
C THR A 55 -18.77 -15.20 15.74
N GLU A 56 -19.90 -15.69 16.27
CA GLU A 56 -21.26 -15.23 15.91
C GLU A 56 -21.60 -13.80 16.38
N ARG A 57 -20.67 -13.10 17.06
CA ARG A 57 -20.95 -11.83 17.79
C ARG A 57 -20.65 -10.54 17.03
N ILE A 58 -20.49 -10.59 15.70
CA ILE A 58 -20.24 -9.42 14.87
C ILE A 58 -21.39 -9.30 13.86
N ASP A 59 -22.12 -8.19 13.86
CA ASP A 59 -23.28 -8.06 12.96
C ASP A 59 -22.88 -7.75 11.51
N ASN A 60 -21.67 -7.18 11.32
CA ASN A 60 -21.14 -6.81 10.02
C ASN A 60 -20.76 -8.04 9.17
N GLN A 61 -21.13 -8.02 7.89
CA GLN A 61 -20.77 -9.09 6.95
C GLN A 61 -19.30 -8.99 6.54
N PRO A 62 -18.60 -10.13 6.32
CA PRO A 62 -17.28 -10.11 5.71
C PRO A 62 -17.31 -9.36 4.37
N PRO A 63 -16.30 -8.53 4.07
CA PRO A 63 -16.23 -7.76 2.84
C PRO A 63 -16.02 -8.67 1.62
N VAL A 64 -16.41 -8.18 0.45
CA VAL A 64 -16.44 -8.96 -0.82
C VAL A 64 -15.06 -9.50 -1.22
N TRP A 65 -13.97 -8.88 -0.77
CA TRP A 65 -12.62 -9.35 -1.06
C TRP A 65 -12.19 -10.55 -0.21
N MET A 66 -12.89 -10.86 0.89
CA MET A 66 -12.68 -12.09 1.64
C MET A 66 -13.36 -13.25 0.94
N SER A 67 -12.61 -14.32 0.69
CA SER A 67 -13.10 -15.48 -0.06
C SER A 67 -13.93 -16.45 0.78
N GLN A 68 -13.70 -16.46 2.10
CA GLN A 68 -14.38 -17.39 3.02
C GLN A 68 -15.47 -16.69 3.83
N PRO A 69 -16.62 -17.35 4.03
CA PRO A 69 -17.62 -16.86 4.95
C PRO A 69 -17.15 -16.98 6.40
N ARG A 70 -17.86 -16.26 7.27
CA ARG A 70 -17.69 -16.39 8.72
C ARG A 70 -17.72 -17.86 9.17
N GLY A 71 -16.88 -18.20 10.14
CA GLY A 71 -16.76 -19.54 10.70
C GLY A 71 -15.72 -20.40 9.98
N HIS A 72 -15.34 -20.02 8.75
CA HIS A 72 -14.40 -20.78 7.91
C HIS A 72 -13.13 -19.98 7.57
N ILE A 73 -13.00 -18.77 8.11
CA ILE A 73 -11.82 -17.93 7.87
C ILE A 73 -10.62 -18.59 8.57
N THR A 74 -9.52 -18.77 7.84
CA THR A 74 -8.26 -19.25 8.42
C THR A 74 -7.20 -18.15 8.30
N GLU A 75 -6.12 -18.25 9.09
CA GLU A 75 -5.02 -17.27 9.03
C GLU A 75 -4.36 -17.22 7.65
N GLN A 76 -4.16 -18.38 7.03
CA GLN A 76 -3.56 -18.47 5.70
C GLN A 76 -4.47 -17.86 4.65
N VAL A 77 -5.78 -18.13 4.72
CA VAL A 77 -6.75 -17.56 3.78
C VAL A 77 -6.87 -16.06 3.96
N LEU A 78 -6.91 -15.54 5.20
CA LEU A 78 -6.93 -14.10 5.44
C LEU A 78 -5.71 -13.39 4.82
N LYS A 79 -4.50 -13.91 5.05
CA LYS A 79 -3.27 -13.35 4.46
C LYS A 79 -3.32 -13.40 2.93
N SER A 80 -3.76 -14.54 2.38
CA SER A 80 -3.90 -14.71 0.93
C SER A 80 -4.93 -13.77 0.32
N ASP A 81 -6.09 -13.59 0.96
CA ASP A 81 -7.18 -12.71 0.50
C ASP A 81 -6.72 -11.25 0.50
N VAL A 82 -6.05 -10.80 1.58
CA VAL A 82 -5.46 -9.45 1.65
C VAL A 82 -4.44 -9.26 0.52
N MET A 83 -3.51 -10.22 0.33
CA MET A 83 -2.50 -10.12 -0.72
C MET A 83 -3.12 -10.12 -2.11
N ALA A 84 -4.14 -10.95 -2.37
CA ALA A 84 -4.86 -10.97 -3.64
C ALA A 84 -5.57 -9.65 -3.92
N TYR A 85 -6.20 -9.06 -2.89
CA TYR A 85 -6.86 -7.77 -3.00
C TYR A 85 -5.90 -6.62 -3.33
N LEU A 86 -4.71 -6.61 -2.70
CA LEU A 86 -3.65 -5.64 -2.99
C LEU A 86 -3.01 -5.88 -4.36
N ALA A 87 -2.78 -7.15 -4.73
CA ALA A 87 -2.18 -7.53 -6.00
C ALA A 87 -2.99 -7.03 -7.20
N GLY A 88 -4.33 -6.98 -7.07
CA GLY A 88 -5.25 -6.48 -8.10
C GLY A 88 -4.99 -5.03 -8.55
N VAL A 89 -4.18 -4.25 -7.83
CA VAL A 89 -3.79 -2.88 -8.22
C VAL A 89 -2.27 -2.69 -8.34
N SER A 90 -1.48 -3.73 -8.09
CA SER A 90 -0.03 -3.66 -8.08
C SER A 90 0.58 -3.59 -9.48
N GLY A 91 -0.02 -4.29 -10.45
CA GLY A 91 0.40 -4.31 -11.86
C GLY A 91 1.73 -5.00 -12.18
N GLY A 92 2.60 -5.23 -11.20
CA GLY A 92 3.87 -5.92 -11.36
C GLY A 92 3.94 -7.25 -10.61
N LEU A 93 5.13 -7.63 -10.14
CA LEU A 93 5.34 -8.93 -9.52
C LEU A 93 4.68 -8.98 -8.13
N THR A 94 3.90 -10.04 -7.90
CA THR A 94 3.33 -10.37 -6.60
C THR A 94 3.94 -11.69 -6.13
N ARG A 95 4.45 -11.71 -4.89
CA ARG A 95 4.85 -12.93 -4.16
C ARG A 95 4.07 -12.97 -2.85
N GLU A 96 4.30 -14.02 -2.05
CA GLU A 96 3.54 -14.30 -0.83
C GLU A 96 3.36 -13.08 0.10
N ASN A 97 4.41 -12.29 0.31
CA ASN A 97 4.36 -11.10 1.17
C ASN A 97 4.85 -9.82 0.47
N ASP A 98 5.18 -9.91 -0.82
CA ASP A 98 5.84 -8.83 -1.56
C ASP A 98 5.01 -8.39 -2.76
N LEU A 99 4.90 -7.08 -2.91
CA LEU A 99 4.34 -6.42 -4.07
C LEU A 99 5.44 -5.57 -4.70
N ALA A 100 5.62 -5.68 -6.01
CA ALA A 100 6.55 -4.86 -6.79
C ALA A 100 5.75 -4.13 -7.87
N PRO A 101 5.24 -2.92 -7.58
CA PRO A 101 4.56 -2.11 -8.58
C PRO A 101 5.55 -1.65 -9.65
N ASN A 102 5.10 -1.59 -10.90
CA ASN A 102 5.92 -1.09 -12.02
C ASN A 102 5.95 0.45 -12.09
N THR A 103 4.97 1.11 -11.46
CA THR A 103 4.84 2.58 -11.48
C THR A 103 4.52 3.17 -10.12
N LEU A 104 4.85 4.44 -9.93
CA LEU A 104 4.49 5.18 -8.72
C LEU A 104 2.97 5.25 -8.51
N GLN A 105 2.19 5.35 -9.59
CA GLN A 105 0.73 5.31 -9.52
C GLN A 105 0.21 3.99 -8.95
N GLN A 106 0.80 2.85 -9.34
CA GLN A 106 0.45 1.54 -8.80
C GLN A 106 0.83 1.43 -7.32
N HIS A 107 2.00 1.98 -6.92
CA HIS A 107 2.39 2.08 -5.51
C HIS A 107 1.34 2.86 -4.68
N TRP A 108 0.88 4.00 -5.19
CA TRP A 108 -0.19 4.75 -4.52
C TRP A 108 -1.53 4.02 -4.49
N ASN A 109 -1.86 3.25 -5.53
CA ASN A 109 -3.07 2.42 -5.50
C ASN A 109 -3.00 1.33 -4.44
N ILE A 110 -1.84 0.70 -4.23
CA ILE A 110 -1.62 -0.25 -3.12
C ILE A 110 -1.86 0.47 -1.79
N THR A 111 -1.30 1.67 -1.62
CA THR A 111 -1.48 2.48 -0.40
C THR A 111 -2.95 2.79 -0.13
N LYS A 112 -3.72 3.15 -1.18
CA LYS A 112 -5.18 3.35 -1.06
C LYS A 112 -5.92 2.07 -0.67
N ARG A 113 -5.52 0.91 -1.18
CA ARG A 113 -6.15 -0.37 -0.82
C ARG A 113 -5.88 -0.75 0.64
N PHE A 114 -4.72 -0.44 1.20
CA PHE A 114 -4.50 -0.59 2.66
C PHE A 114 -5.52 0.22 3.44
N ALA A 115 -5.71 1.50 3.09
CA ALA A 115 -6.70 2.35 3.73
C ALA A 115 -8.13 1.80 3.56
N HIS A 116 -8.48 1.24 2.39
CA HIS A 116 -9.79 0.61 2.20
C HIS A 116 -10.01 -0.58 3.13
N ILE A 117 -9.04 -1.50 3.26
CA ILE A 117 -9.14 -2.65 4.18
C ILE A 117 -9.30 -2.15 5.62
N GLU A 118 -8.52 -1.14 5.99
CA GLU A 118 -8.60 -0.51 7.30
C GLU A 118 -9.95 0.17 7.53
N ASP A 119 -10.57 0.72 6.51
CA ASP A 119 -11.86 1.39 6.62
C ASP A 119 -13.06 0.44 6.66
N GLU A 120 -12.89 -0.85 6.34
CA GLU A 120 -13.95 -1.86 6.34
C GLU A 120 -14.60 -2.02 7.72
N ASP A 121 -15.93 -1.90 7.78
CA ASP A 121 -16.68 -2.00 9.03
C ASP A 121 -16.48 -3.35 9.73
N PHE A 122 -16.42 -4.45 8.96
CA PHE A 122 -16.16 -5.78 9.50
C PHE A 122 -14.77 -5.89 10.13
N VAL A 123 -13.75 -5.35 9.44
CA VAL A 123 -12.37 -5.36 9.95
C VAL A 123 -12.30 -4.53 11.23
N GLN A 124 -12.87 -3.33 11.23
CA GLN A 124 -12.87 -2.46 12.41
C GLN A 124 -13.67 -3.05 13.58
N ALA A 125 -14.82 -3.67 13.32
CA ALA A 125 -15.60 -4.36 14.36
C ALA A 125 -14.83 -5.52 14.99
N CYS A 126 -14.08 -6.29 14.20
CA CYS A 126 -13.18 -7.33 14.71
C CYS A 126 -12.04 -6.71 15.51
N MET A 127 -11.34 -5.72 14.95
CA MET A 127 -10.19 -5.07 15.57
C MET A 127 -10.57 -4.37 16.88
N ALA A 128 -11.78 -3.84 17.02
CA ALA A 128 -12.28 -3.26 18.27
C ALA A 128 -12.34 -4.27 19.44
N ARG A 129 -12.39 -5.58 19.15
CA ARG A 129 -12.37 -6.64 20.16
C ARG A 129 -10.96 -7.12 20.54
N LEU A 130 -9.94 -6.74 19.78
CA LEU A 130 -8.55 -7.15 20.03
C LEU A 130 -7.89 -6.23 21.06
N GLY A 131 -6.78 -6.70 21.67
CA GLY A 131 -5.99 -5.89 22.60
C GLY A 131 -5.48 -4.59 21.97
N PRO A 132 -5.21 -3.54 22.76
CA PRO A 132 -4.58 -2.30 22.27
C PRO A 132 -3.27 -2.61 21.52
N GLY A 133 -3.02 -1.90 20.42
CA GLY A 133 -1.80 -2.08 19.63
C GLY A 133 -1.75 -3.33 18.74
N ALA A 134 -2.82 -4.14 18.67
CA ALA A 134 -2.94 -5.16 17.62
C ALA A 134 -3.05 -4.52 16.22
N TYR A 135 -2.37 -5.12 15.24
CA TYR A 135 -2.31 -4.74 13.82
C TYR A 135 -2.10 -6.01 12.97
N PHE A 136 -2.37 -5.97 11.67
CA PHE A 136 -2.16 -7.13 10.78
C PHE A 136 -0.72 -7.31 10.36
N ALA A 137 -0.12 -6.25 9.81
CA ALA A 137 1.24 -6.28 9.31
C ALA A 137 1.93 -4.94 9.46
N ALA A 138 3.24 -4.97 9.70
CA ALA A 138 4.09 -3.83 9.43
C ALA A 138 4.42 -3.82 7.94
N VAL A 139 4.32 -2.66 7.30
CA VAL A 139 4.50 -2.47 5.88
C VAL A 139 5.84 -1.81 5.65
N LEU A 140 6.70 -2.50 4.91
CA LEU A 140 8.01 -1.99 4.54
C LEU A 140 7.99 -1.54 3.08
N VAL A 141 8.34 -0.29 2.84
CA VAL A 141 8.58 0.24 1.50
C VAL A 141 10.03 -0.07 1.12
N ARG A 142 10.20 -0.74 -0.01
CA ARG A 142 11.49 -1.11 -0.57
C ARG A 142 11.92 -0.09 -1.60
N PHE A 143 13.19 0.31 -1.51
CA PHE A 143 13.76 1.35 -2.35
C PHE A 143 15.18 0.99 -2.80
N GLU A 144 15.58 1.53 -3.93
CA GLU A 144 16.92 1.41 -4.50
C GLU A 144 17.58 2.79 -4.55
N GLY A 145 18.78 2.92 -3.98
CA GLY A 145 19.64 4.11 -4.08
C GLY A 145 20.01 4.70 -2.71
N PRO A 146 21.30 4.71 -2.30
CA PRO A 146 22.51 4.20 -3.00
C PRO A 146 22.70 2.67 -2.93
N GLY A 147 21.75 1.94 -2.35
CA GLY A 147 21.71 0.47 -2.33
C GLY A 147 20.27 -0.03 -2.13
N PHE A 148 20.09 -1.34 -1.97
CA PHE A 148 18.78 -1.92 -1.69
C PHE A 148 18.46 -1.79 -0.20
N GLY A 149 17.32 -1.16 0.10
CA GLY A 149 16.85 -0.98 1.46
C GLY A 149 15.35 -1.18 1.59
N ALA A 150 14.91 -1.28 2.84
CA ALA A 150 13.51 -1.29 3.21
C ALA A 150 13.31 -0.43 4.45
N GLN A 151 12.25 0.39 4.47
CA GLN A 151 11.89 1.25 5.59
C GLN A 151 10.39 1.13 5.89
N PRO A 152 9.96 1.30 7.16
CA PRO A 152 8.54 1.36 7.49
C PRO A 152 7.82 2.41 6.64
N ALA A 153 6.62 2.09 6.17
CA ALA A 153 5.82 2.97 5.32
C ALA A 153 5.30 4.21 6.05
N CYS A 154 5.26 4.18 7.39
CA CYS A 154 4.87 5.29 8.26
C CYS A 154 3.54 5.93 7.82
N PHE A 155 2.50 5.11 7.65
CA PHE A 155 1.19 5.61 7.22
C PHE A 155 0.60 6.59 8.24
N MET A 156 -0.18 7.55 7.73
CA MET A 156 -1.03 8.36 8.59
C MET A 156 -2.08 7.46 9.24
N PRO A 157 -2.21 7.45 10.57
CA PRO A 157 -3.20 6.63 11.24
C PRO A 157 -4.61 7.10 10.88
N PRO A 158 -5.60 6.19 10.91
CA PRO A 158 -6.97 6.55 10.60
C PRO A 158 -7.55 7.44 11.71
N PRO A 159 -8.58 8.26 11.40
CA PRO A 159 -9.27 9.05 12.41
C PRO A 159 -9.95 8.13 13.43
N ARG A 160 -9.88 8.51 14.71
CA ARG A 160 -10.58 7.79 15.78
C ARG A 160 -12.11 7.78 15.49
N PRO A 161 -12.82 6.68 15.79
CA PRO A 161 -12.41 5.54 16.62
C PRO A 161 -11.75 4.38 15.86
N LYS A 162 -11.49 4.52 14.55
CA LYS A 162 -10.89 3.45 13.76
C LYS A 162 -9.47 3.14 14.23
N ARG A 163 -9.12 1.86 14.19
CA ARG A 163 -7.81 1.33 14.55
C ARG A 163 -6.95 1.16 13.31
N GLN A 164 -5.68 1.52 13.44
CA GLN A 164 -4.69 1.25 12.41
C GLN A 164 -4.43 -0.27 12.32
N VAL A 165 -4.49 -0.80 11.10
CA VAL A 165 -4.34 -2.23 10.78
C VAL A 165 -3.00 -2.49 10.10
N PHE A 166 -2.46 -1.51 9.38
CA PHE A 166 -1.15 -1.57 8.73
C PHE A 166 -0.23 -0.48 9.26
N LEU A 167 0.96 -0.86 9.74
CA LEU A 167 1.96 0.03 10.35
C LEU A 167 3.06 0.43 9.37
#